data_AF-A0A6C0DBZ8-F1
#
_entry.id   AF-A0A6C0DBZ8-F1
#
_cell.length_a   1.000
_cell.length_b   1.000
_cell.length_c   1.000
_cell.angle_alpha   90.00
_cell.angle_beta   90.00
_cell.angle_gamma   90.00
#
_symmetry.space_group_name_H-M   'P 1'
#
loop_
_entity.id
_entity.type
_entity.pdbx_description
1 polymer ?
#
loop_
_entity_poly.entity_id
_entity_poly.type
_entity_poly.pdbx_seq_one_letter_code
_entity_poly.pdbx_strand_id
1 'polypeptide(L)'
;MSIWQLSSRSLLAWAAAFAIIEPISYFVIPATSSSKAVAEYYNIKKTSVPKVVFGDFMYSTFLYMVTLGILEVIFPNTAVTWITGFLVFMIVQWTGDLSWFAIITYLLPDRWVNEYVNFFRRYGSEISLFAPLGDSLYGLVWFALAAYLMSAAPTAQIAAISLFLFGCLVLSN
;
A
#
# COMPACT_ATOMS: atom_id res chain seq x y z
N MET A 1 -16.11 3.07 16.33
CA MET A 1 -14.89 2.27 16.10
C MET A 1 -13.97 3.08 15.20
N SER A 2 -12.69 3.15 15.56
CA SER A 2 -11.66 3.85 14.79
C SER A 2 -11.02 2.92 13.77
N ILE A 3 -10.45 3.46 12.69
CA ILE A 3 -9.58 2.68 11.78
C ILE A 3 -8.32 2.22 12.54
N TRP A 4 -7.88 2.94 13.59
CA TRP A 4 -6.71 2.60 14.41
C TRP A 4 -6.97 1.51 15.47
N GLN A 5 -8.04 0.75 15.33
CA GLN A 5 -8.38 -0.37 16.22
C GLN A 5 -8.49 -1.65 15.39
N LEU A 6 -7.82 -2.72 15.81
CA LEU A 6 -7.90 -3.99 15.12
C LEU A 6 -9.32 -4.58 15.27
N SER A 7 -10.03 -4.69 14.15
CA SER A 7 -11.37 -5.27 14.10
C SER A 7 -11.67 -5.74 12.68
N SER A 8 -12.62 -6.66 12.53
CA SER A 8 -13.12 -7.05 11.20
C SER A 8 -13.63 -5.84 10.42
N ARG A 9 -14.21 -4.86 11.12
CA ARG A 9 -14.75 -3.64 10.54
C ARG A 9 -13.67 -2.72 9.97
N SER A 10 -12.57 -2.53 10.67
CA SER A 10 -11.45 -1.71 10.20
C SER A 10 -10.69 -2.37 9.06
N LEU A 11 -10.53 -3.70 9.09
CA LEU A 11 -9.95 -4.47 7.98
C LEU A 11 -10.84 -4.41 6.73
N LEU A 12 -12.17 -4.50 6.89
CA LEU A 12 -13.10 -4.40 5.76
C LEU A 12 -13.10 -2.99 5.13
N ALA A 13 -13.05 -1.94 5.96
CA ALA A 13 -12.93 -0.56 5.47
C ALA A 13 -11.58 -0.32 4.78
N TRP A 14 -10.48 -0.87 5.31
CA TRP A 14 -9.15 -0.83 4.71
C TRP A 14 -9.12 -1.48 3.32
N ALA A 15 -9.66 -2.70 3.21
CA ALA A 15 -9.71 -3.44 1.95
C ALA A 15 -10.64 -2.76 0.92
N ALA A 16 -11.75 -2.18 1.36
CA ALA A 16 -12.63 -1.42 0.47
C ALA A 16 -11.98 -0.12 -0.02
N ALA A 17 -11.19 0.56 0.82
CA ALA A 17 -10.43 1.74 0.41
C ALA A 17 -9.39 1.38 -0.66
N PHE A 18 -8.67 0.25 -0.48
CA PHE A 18 -7.77 -0.28 -1.50
C PHE A 18 -8.49 -0.51 -2.83
N ALA A 19 -9.61 -1.24 -2.79
CA ALA A 19 -10.39 -1.60 -3.97
C ALA A 19 -10.88 -0.39 -4.78
N ILE A 20 -11.03 0.78 -4.13
CA ILE A 20 -11.42 2.04 -4.78
C ILE A 20 -10.20 2.79 -5.31
N ILE A 21 -9.14 2.90 -4.52
CA ILE A 21 -7.97 3.72 -4.84
C ILE A 21 -7.07 3.05 -5.86
N GLU A 22 -6.88 1.75 -5.76
CA GLU A 22 -5.93 1.02 -6.59
C GLU A 22 -6.25 1.16 -8.09
N PRO A 23 -7.49 0.99 -8.58
CA PRO A 23 -7.79 1.27 -9.99
C PRO A 23 -7.44 2.69 -10.42
N ILE A 24 -7.64 3.67 -9.54
CA ILE A 24 -7.36 5.09 -9.83
C ILE A 24 -5.84 5.31 -9.90
N SER A 25 -5.07 4.64 -9.04
CA SER A 25 -3.61 4.74 -8.99
C SER A 25 -2.96 4.36 -10.33
N TYR A 26 -3.48 3.32 -11.00
CA TYR A 26 -3.03 2.89 -12.33
C TYR A 26 -3.20 3.94 -13.43
N PHE A 27 -4.12 4.90 -13.29
CA PHE A 27 -4.29 5.98 -14.25
C PHE A 27 -3.52 7.24 -13.84
N VAL A 28 -3.53 7.58 -12.55
CA VAL A 28 -3.00 8.86 -12.06
C VAL A 28 -1.48 8.82 -11.88
N ILE A 29 -0.93 7.76 -11.30
CA ILE A 29 0.50 7.68 -10.98
C ILE A 29 1.37 7.69 -12.24
N PRO A 30 1.06 6.92 -13.30
CA PRO A 30 1.85 6.97 -14.54
C PRO A 30 1.74 8.30 -15.29
N ALA A 31 0.60 8.99 -15.17
CA ALA A 31 0.37 10.28 -15.82
C ALA A 31 1.13 11.43 -15.13
N THR A 32 1.47 11.27 -13.86
CA THR A 32 2.11 12.31 -13.03
C THR A 32 3.59 12.03 -12.77
N SER A 33 4.04 10.79 -12.93
CA SER A 33 5.44 10.40 -12.74
C SER A 33 6.26 10.51 -14.01
N SER A 34 7.49 11.03 -13.89
CA SER A 34 8.49 11.03 -14.95
C SER A 34 9.45 9.82 -14.90
N SER A 35 9.31 8.94 -13.88
CA SER A 35 10.18 7.76 -13.73
C SER A 35 9.82 6.66 -14.72
N LYS A 36 10.85 6.09 -15.35
CA LYS A 36 10.70 4.94 -16.26
C LYS A 36 10.31 3.68 -15.49
N ALA A 37 10.85 3.48 -14.28
CA ALA A 37 10.48 2.37 -13.42
C ALA A 37 8.99 2.43 -13.03
N VAL A 38 8.45 3.62 -12.71
CA VAL A 38 7.00 3.77 -12.45
C VAL A 38 6.17 3.44 -13.68
N ALA A 39 6.52 3.99 -14.85
CA ALA A 39 5.81 3.70 -16.09
C ALA A 39 5.86 2.21 -16.47
N GLU A 40 6.94 1.51 -16.12
CA GLU A 40 7.07 0.06 -16.30
C GLU A 40 6.21 -0.74 -15.31
N TYR A 41 6.19 -0.36 -14.04
CA TYR A 41 5.43 -1.03 -12.98
C TYR A 41 3.93 -1.08 -13.29
N TYR A 42 3.36 0.06 -13.69
CA TYR A 42 1.95 0.21 -14.02
C TYR A 42 1.60 -0.16 -15.47
N ASN A 43 2.56 -0.67 -16.24
CA ASN A 43 2.29 -1.14 -17.60
C ASN A 43 1.62 -2.51 -17.58
N ILE A 44 0.29 -2.51 -17.70
CA ILE A 44 -0.55 -3.71 -17.71
C ILE A 44 -0.20 -4.74 -18.80
N LYS A 45 0.56 -4.34 -19.84
CA LYS A 45 1.02 -5.26 -20.91
C LYS A 45 2.33 -5.96 -20.56
N LYS A 46 3.11 -5.42 -19.62
CA LYS A 46 4.40 -5.97 -19.20
C LYS A 46 4.30 -6.71 -17.88
N THR A 47 3.43 -6.22 -16.98
CA THR A 47 3.28 -6.75 -15.64
C THR A 47 1.86 -7.24 -15.44
N SER A 48 1.71 -8.44 -14.87
CA SER A 48 0.41 -9.01 -14.54
C SER A 48 -0.28 -8.16 -13.46
N VAL A 49 -1.38 -7.49 -13.83
CA VAL A 49 -2.17 -6.63 -12.92
C VAL A 49 -2.54 -7.36 -11.63
N PRO A 50 -3.04 -8.61 -11.64
CA PRO A 50 -3.33 -9.34 -10.40
C PRO A 50 -2.12 -9.53 -9.50
N LYS A 51 -0.93 -9.76 -10.07
CA LYS A 51 0.29 -9.97 -9.26
C LYS A 51 0.70 -8.67 -8.57
N VAL A 52 0.64 -7.54 -9.28
CA VAL A 52 0.96 -6.22 -8.73
C VAL A 52 -0.05 -5.85 -7.66
N VAL A 53 -1.35 -5.86 -8.00
CA VAL A 53 -2.44 -5.56 -7.08
C VAL A 53 -2.37 -6.44 -5.81
N PHE A 54 -2.14 -7.74 -5.97
CA PHE A 54 -2.00 -8.64 -4.82
C PHE A 54 -0.77 -8.30 -3.97
N GLY A 55 0.37 -8.02 -4.61
CA GLY A 55 1.59 -7.60 -3.93
C GLY A 55 1.38 -6.33 -3.12
N ASP A 56 0.82 -5.29 -3.74
CA ASP A 56 0.57 -3.98 -3.14
C ASP A 56 -0.46 -4.08 -2.00
N PHE A 57 -1.51 -4.88 -2.18
CA PHE A 57 -2.49 -5.16 -1.12
C PHE A 57 -1.85 -5.86 0.07
N MET A 58 -1.09 -6.93 -0.17
CA MET A 58 -0.45 -7.70 0.90
C MET A 58 0.57 -6.86 1.65
N TYR A 59 1.39 -6.11 0.91
CA TYR A 59 2.40 -5.22 1.48
C TYR A 59 1.78 -4.15 2.39
N SER A 60 0.86 -3.36 1.84
CA SER A 60 0.19 -2.29 2.57
C SER A 60 -0.61 -2.80 3.77
N THR A 61 -1.30 -3.94 3.63
CA THR A 61 -2.07 -4.56 4.72
C THR A 61 -1.15 -5.06 5.81
N PHE A 62 0.01 -5.64 5.47
CA PHE A 62 1.00 -6.05 6.45
C PHE A 62 1.52 -4.85 7.26
N LEU A 63 1.92 -3.76 6.59
CA LEU A 63 2.35 -2.53 7.27
C LEU A 63 1.26 -1.97 8.18
N TYR A 64 0.00 -1.99 7.73
CA TYR A 64 -1.13 -1.56 8.53
C TYR A 64 -1.34 -2.43 9.77
N MET A 65 -1.29 -3.76 9.65
CA MET A 65 -1.40 -4.67 10.79
C MET A 65 -0.26 -4.48 11.80
N VAL A 66 0.99 -4.33 11.32
CA VAL A 66 2.13 -4.00 12.18
C VAL A 66 1.91 -2.68 12.91
N THR A 67 1.39 -1.67 12.21
CA THR A 67 1.05 -0.37 12.80
C THR A 67 0.02 -0.50 13.91
N LEU A 68 -1.06 -1.28 13.69
CA LEU A 68 -2.08 -1.54 14.71
C LEU A 68 -1.47 -2.24 15.95
N GLY A 69 -0.59 -3.21 15.74
CA GLY A 69 0.10 -3.89 16.84
C GLY A 69 1.02 -2.96 17.64
N ILE A 70 1.75 -2.07 16.96
CA ILE A 70 2.58 -1.06 17.65
C ILE A 70 1.72 -0.09 18.44
N LEU A 71 0.61 0.38 17.86
CA LEU A 71 -0.37 1.25 18.52
C LEU A 71 -0.92 0.61 19.80
N GLU A 72 -1.27 -0.68 19.75
CA GLU A 72 -1.78 -1.42 20.89
C GLU A 72 -0.76 -1.54 22.03
N VAL A 73 0.52 -1.73 21.69
CA VAL A 73 1.61 -1.84 22.66
C VAL A 73 2.00 -0.49 23.26
N ILE A 74 2.11 0.57 22.45
CA ILE A 74 2.60 1.89 22.89
C ILE A 74 1.49 2.73 23.54
N PHE A 75 0.25 2.63 23.05
CA PHE A 75 -0.89 3.40 23.53
C PHE A 75 -2.02 2.51 24.07
N PRO A 76 -1.73 1.60 25.03
CA PRO A 76 -2.72 0.66 25.52
C PRO A 76 -3.88 1.43 26.17
N ASN A 77 -5.11 1.00 25.87
CA ASN A 77 -6.36 1.59 26.39
C ASN A 77 -6.54 3.08 26.12
N THR A 78 -5.76 3.68 25.21
CA THR A 78 -5.83 5.09 24.87
C THR A 78 -6.46 5.26 23.50
N ALA A 79 -7.38 6.22 23.37
CA ALA A 79 -7.94 6.57 22.07
C ALA A 79 -6.84 7.24 21.22
N VAL A 80 -6.37 6.53 20.21
CA VAL A 80 -5.35 7.05 19.29
C VAL A 80 -5.98 8.04 18.31
N THR A 81 -5.43 9.26 18.27
CA THR A 81 -5.88 10.28 17.31
C THR A 81 -5.50 9.89 15.89
N TRP A 82 -6.21 10.46 14.91
CA TRP A 82 -5.93 10.15 13.51
C TRP A 82 -4.50 10.49 13.08
N ILE A 83 -4.01 11.65 13.51
CA ILE A 83 -2.65 12.10 13.22
C ILE A 83 -1.63 11.16 13.87
N THR A 84 -1.81 10.79 15.13
CA THR A 84 -0.90 9.87 15.82
C THR A 84 -0.82 8.52 15.11
N GLY A 85 -1.97 7.93 14.75
CA GLY A 85 -2.00 6.67 14.03
C GLY A 85 -1.29 6.74 12.67
N PHE A 86 -1.54 7.83 11.93
CA PHE A 86 -0.90 8.05 10.64
C PHE A 86 0.62 8.28 10.74
N LEU A 87 1.08 9.01 11.77
CA LEU A 87 2.51 9.19 12.02
C LEU A 87 3.20 7.85 12.32
N VAL A 88 2.59 6.97 13.13
CA VAL A 88 3.14 5.63 13.39
C VAL A 88 3.17 4.81 12.11
N PHE A 89 2.11 4.85 11.31
CA PHE A 89 2.08 4.19 10.00
C PHE A 89 3.25 4.64 9.10
N MET A 90 3.49 5.95 8.99
CA MET A 90 4.60 6.46 8.17
C MET A 90 5.96 5.96 8.67
N ILE A 91 6.17 5.92 9.99
CA ILE A 91 7.41 5.36 10.56
C ILE A 91 7.57 3.89 10.18
N VAL A 92 6.50 3.10 10.30
CA VAL A 92 6.49 1.68 9.93
C VAL A 92 6.79 1.50 8.44
N GLN A 93 6.10 2.24 7.58
CA GLN A 93 6.28 2.20 6.13
C GLN A 93 7.71 2.56 5.74
N TRP A 94 8.21 3.71 6.19
CA TRP A 94 9.56 4.16 5.85
C TRP A 94 10.63 3.20 6.36
N THR A 95 10.46 2.65 7.56
CA THR A 95 11.37 1.63 8.09
C THR A 95 11.35 0.38 7.20
N GLY A 96 10.17 -0.06 6.77
CA GLY A 96 10.00 -1.16 5.82
C GLY A 96 10.69 -0.90 4.49
N ASP A 97 10.36 0.21 3.83
CA ASP A 97 10.91 0.57 2.51
C ASP A 97 12.43 0.72 2.54
N LEU A 98 12.96 1.47 3.52
CA LEU A 98 14.39 1.74 3.63
C LEU A 98 15.18 0.49 4.02
N SER A 99 14.64 -0.34 4.93
CA SER A 99 15.31 -1.59 5.30
C SER A 99 15.30 -2.59 4.14
N TRP A 100 14.18 -2.72 3.42
CA TRP A 100 14.10 -3.57 2.24
C TRP A 100 15.07 -3.10 1.16
N PHE A 101 15.08 -1.80 0.84
CA PHE A 101 16.00 -1.21 -0.13
C PHE A 101 17.47 -1.46 0.26
N ALA A 102 17.81 -1.29 1.55
CA ALA A 102 19.16 -1.54 2.04
C ALA A 102 19.54 -3.04 1.93
N ILE A 103 18.63 -3.95 2.28
CA ILE A 103 18.84 -5.40 2.15
C ILE A 103 19.11 -5.76 0.70
N ILE A 104 18.21 -5.38 -0.22
CA ILE A 104 18.34 -5.78 -1.61
C ILE A 104 19.54 -5.13 -2.28
N THR A 105 19.97 -3.94 -1.87
CA THR A 105 21.07 -3.21 -2.53
C THR A 105 22.43 -3.61 -1.99
N TYR A 106 22.57 -3.76 -0.67
CA TYR A 106 23.89 -3.88 -0.04
C TYR A 106 24.15 -5.26 0.60
N LEU A 107 23.11 -6.03 0.93
CA LEU A 107 23.25 -7.28 1.69
C LEU A 107 22.92 -8.52 0.86
N LEU A 108 22.07 -8.40 -0.16
CA LEU A 108 21.62 -9.53 -0.96
C LEU A 108 22.71 -9.96 -1.96
N PRO A 109 23.23 -11.20 -1.88
CA PRO A 109 24.23 -11.70 -2.82
C PRO A 109 23.69 -11.76 -4.26
N ASP A 110 24.52 -11.44 -5.25
CA ASP A 110 24.11 -11.34 -6.66
C ASP A 110 23.47 -12.60 -7.23
N ARG A 111 23.82 -13.79 -6.72
CA ARG A 111 23.20 -15.06 -7.11
C ARG A 111 21.68 -15.14 -6.81
N TRP A 112 21.17 -14.29 -5.92
CA TRP A 112 19.75 -14.21 -5.55
C TRP A 112 19.04 -13.02 -6.18
N VAL A 113 19.74 -12.22 -6.98
CA VAL A 113 19.19 -11.05 -7.65
C VAL A 113 18.46 -11.54 -8.91
N ASN A 114 17.14 -11.46 -8.87
CA ASN A 114 16.27 -11.74 -10.01
C ASN A 114 15.78 -10.43 -10.65
N GLU A 115 14.97 -10.54 -11.70
CA GLU A 115 14.39 -9.39 -12.40
C GLU A 115 13.62 -8.44 -11.47
N TYR A 116 12.87 -9.00 -10.51
CA TYR A 116 12.11 -8.23 -9.53
C TYR A 116 13.03 -7.43 -8.60
N VAL A 117 14.09 -8.05 -8.08
CA VAL A 117 15.09 -7.34 -7.25
C VAL A 117 15.81 -6.25 -8.06
N ASN A 118 16.16 -6.54 -9.31
CA ASN A 118 16.77 -5.55 -10.21
C ASN A 118 15.84 -4.37 -10.45
N PHE A 119 14.54 -4.62 -10.63
CA PHE A 119 13.54 -3.56 -10.73
C PHE A 119 13.57 -2.64 -9.49
N PHE A 120 13.48 -3.19 -8.27
CA PHE A 120 13.46 -2.37 -7.04
C PHE A 120 14.78 -1.65 -6.77
N ARG A 121 15.93 -2.24 -7.13
CA ARG A 121 17.23 -1.55 -7.09
C ARG A 121 17.22 -0.31 -8.00
N ARG A 122 16.73 -0.44 -9.25
CA ARG A 122 16.60 0.69 -10.18
C ARG A 122 15.59 1.71 -9.67
N TYR A 123 14.40 1.27 -9.27
CA TYR A 123 13.34 2.12 -8.75
C TYR A 123 13.83 3.01 -7.60
N GLY A 124 14.48 2.42 -6.59
CA GLY A 124 15.06 3.18 -5.48
C GLY A 124 16.14 4.16 -5.92
N SER A 125 16.95 3.82 -6.93
CA SER A 125 17.97 4.73 -7.48
C SER A 125 17.38 5.88 -8.31
N GLU A 126 16.26 5.66 -9.00
CA GLU A 126 15.60 6.67 -9.85
C GLU A 126 14.80 7.69 -9.04
N ILE A 127 14.13 7.23 -7.99
CA ILE A 127 13.16 8.04 -7.24
C ILE A 127 13.76 8.57 -5.92
N SER A 128 14.85 7.95 -5.43
CA SER A 128 15.61 8.40 -4.26
C SER A 128 14.70 8.60 -3.03
N LEU A 129 15.03 9.55 -2.14
CA LEU A 129 14.28 9.88 -0.93
C LEU A 129 12.86 10.43 -1.18
N PHE A 130 12.46 10.67 -2.43
CA PHE A 130 11.10 11.10 -2.75
C PHE A 130 10.10 9.94 -2.79
N ALA A 131 10.55 8.69 -2.92
CA ALA A 131 9.63 7.54 -2.95
C ALA A 131 8.83 7.42 -1.63
N PRO A 132 9.48 7.44 -0.43
CA PRO A 132 8.75 7.38 0.83
C PRO A 132 7.78 8.56 1.05
N LEU A 133 8.08 9.75 0.49
CA LEU A 133 7.19 10.91 0.55
C LEU A 133 5.96 10.73 -0.35
N GLY A 134 6.14 10.20 -1.55
CA GLY A 134 5.05 9.83 -2.45
C GLY A 134 4.14 8.78 -1.81
N ASP A 135 4.74 7.75 -1.22
CA ASP A 135 4.01 6.69 -0.53
C ASP A 135 3.30 7.22 0.73
N SER A 136 3.86 8.20 1.45
CA SER A 136 3.16 8.88 2.53
C SER A 136 1.92 9.63 2.04
N LEU A 137 1.99 10.36 0.91
CA LEU A 137 0.83 11.04 0.34
C LEU A 137 -0.23 10.05 -0.14
N TYR A 138 0.19 8.96 -0.79
CA TYR A 138 -0.68 7.88 -1.20
C TYR A 138 -1.38 7.24 0.00
N GLY A 139 -0.61 6.91 1.03
CA GLY A 139 -1.11 6.41 2.31
C GLY A 139 -2.11 7.38 2.97
N LEU A 140 -1.87 8.69 2.92
CA LEU A 140 -2.77 9.70 3.49
C LEU A 140 -4.16 9.63 2.85
N VAL A 141 -4.23 9.58 1.52
CA VAL A 141 -5.48 9.47 0.76
C VAL A 141 -6.19 8.16 1.10
N TRP A 142 -5.43 7.07 1.19
CA TRP A 142 -5.96 5.76 1.56
C TRP A 142 -6.53 5.73 2.97
N PHE A 143 -5.80 6.23 3.97
CA PHE A 143 -6.28 6.29 5.35
C PHE A 143 -7.49 7.21 5.52
N ALA A 144 -7.54 8.32 4.79
CA ALA A 144 -8.71 9.20 4.78
C ALA A 144 -9.94 8.46 4.24
N LEU A 145 -9.79 7.74 3.12
CA LEU A 145 -10.88 6.95 2.54
C LEU A 145 -11.30 5.79 3.45
N ALA A 146 -10.34 5.06 4.03
CA ALA A 146 -10.63 3.97 4.96
C ALA A 146 -11.38 4.48 6.21
N ALA A 147 -10.96 5.62 6.77
CA ALA A 147 -11.65 6.26 7.88
C ALA A 147 -13.08 6.70 7.51
N TYR A 148 -13.28 7.25 6.30
CA TYR A 148 -14.62 7.55 5.79
C TYR A 148 -15.48 6.29 5.69
N LEU A 149 -14.94 5.23 5.08
CA LEU A 149 -15.65 3.97 4.87
C LEU A 149 -16.02 3.26 6.16
N MET A 150 -15.35 3.50 7.29
CA MET A 150 -15.77 2.95 8.60
C MET A 150 -17.24 3.24 8.93
N SER A 151 -17.77 4.37 8.46
CA SER A 151 -19.16 4.77 8.63
C SER A 151 -20.13 4.18 7.59
N ALA A 152 -19.62 3.69 6.45
CA ALA A 152 -20.43 3.17 5.35
C ALA A 152 -20.96 1.75 5.63
N ALA A 153 -22.15 1.39 5.15
CA ALA A 153 -22.71 0.06 5.36
C ALA A 153 -21.73 -1.07 4.91
N PRO A 154 -21.58 -2.18 5.66
CA PRO A 154 -20.67 -3.27 5.28
C PRO A 154 -20.94 -3.81 3.87
N THR A 155 -22.21 -3.82 3.44
CA THR A 155 -22.61 -4.23 2.09
C THR A 155 -22.00 -3.37 0.99
N ALA A 156 -21.88 -2.05 1.20
CA ALA A 156 -21.23 -1.16 0.24
C ALA A 156 -19.72 -1.43 0.14
N GLN A 157 -19.06 -1.71 1.26
CA GLN A 157 -17.65 -2.09 1.30
C GLN A 157 -17.41 -3.41 0.55
N ILE A 158 -18.24 -4.42 0.81
CA ILE A 158 -18.18 -5.71 0.12
C ILE A 158 -18.44 -5.55 -1.37
N ALA A 159 -19.40 -4.71 -1.76
CA ALA A 159 -19.68 -4.44 -3.17
C ALA A 159 -18.46 -3.80 -3.88
N ALA A 160 -17.80 -2.82 -3.26
CA ALA A 160 -16.59 -2.21 -3.81
C ALA A 160 -15.47 -3.25 -4.01
N ILE A 161 -15.21 -4.09 -3.01
CA ILE A 161 -14.21 -5.16 -3.09
C ILE A 161 -14.57 -6.16 -4.20
N SER A 162 -15.83 -6.56 -4.28
CA SER A 162 -16.29 -7.55 -5.26
C SER A 162 -16.17 -7.04 -6.70
N LEU A 163 -16.55 -5.78 -6.94
CA LEU A 163 -16.40 -5.13 -8.24
C LEU A 163 -14.92 -5.01 -8.65
N PHE A 164 -14.06 -4.66 -7.69
CA PHE A 164 -12.62 -4.60 -7.93
C PHE A 164 -12.04 -5.96 -8.31
N LEU A 165 -12.33 -7.01 -7.53
CA LEU A 165 -11.86 -8.37 -7.83
C LEU A 165 -12.37 -8.87 -9.20
N PHE A 166 -13.63 -8.58 -9.54
CA PHE A 166 -14.18 -8.87 -10.85
C PHE A 166 -13.42 -8.13 -11.97
N GLY A 167 -13.14 -6.84 -11.77
CA GLY A 167 -12.33 -6.05 -12.71
C GLY A 167 -10.93 -6.63 -12.90
N CYS A 168 -10.24 -7.02 -11.82
CA CYS A 168 -8.96 -7.70 -11.90
C CYS A 168 -9.04 -9.00 -12.69
N LEU A 169 -10.07 -9.82 -12.46
CA LEU A 169 -10.29 -11.07 -13.20
C LEU A 169 -10.46 -10.82 -14.70
N VAL A 170 -11.25 -9.80 -15.08
CA VAL A 170 -11.46 -9.44 -16.49
C VAL A 170 -10.15 -9.00 -17.16
N LEU A 171 -9.34 -8.18 -16.47
CA LEU A 171 -8.05 -7.69 -16.96
C LEU A 171 -6.91 -8.74 -16.93
N SER A 172 -7.17 -9.91 -16.37
CA SER A 172 -6.21 -11.02 -16.30
C SER A 172 -6.18 -11.88 -17.56
N ASN A 173 -7.16 -11.70 -18.46
CA ASN A 173 -7.31 -12.43 -19.73
C ASN A 173 -6.89 -11.55 -20.92
#